data_AF-A0A4Q4UGI4-F1
#
_entry.id   AF-A0A4Q4UGI4-F1
#
_cell.length_a   1.000
_cell.length_b   1.000
_cell.length_c   1.000
_cell.angle_alpha   90.00
_cell.angle_beta   90.00
_cell.angle_gamma   90.00
#
_symmetry.space_group_name_H-M   'P 1'
#
loop_
_entity.id
_entity.type
_entity.pdbx_description
1 polymer ?
#
loop_
_entity_poly.entity_id
_entity_poly.type
_entity_poly.pdbx_seq_one_letter_code
_entity_poly.pdbx_strand_id
1 'polypeptide(L)'
;MRNPFDGFGSLLQRRQENLGIIYTEPRDSANGSFIFPRSWPIVFGETSTINIKWSTIYEDINLYYYQRGKVATSVQIATTEWYMWEVKTEEANVTEPFVFRIVNAHGTDDEQLNGGFWSTSFFIRRDILVETVTSTSTSTLITTSSLSSTTSSTSSPLPPGAQELTQEAGNSLM
;
A
#
# COMPACT_ATOMS: atom_id res chain seq x y z
N MET A 1 -15.48 20.23 -40.11
CA MET A 1 -16.28 20.60 -38.92
C MET A 1 -15.55 20.07 -37.69
N ARG A 2 -15.53 20.78 -36.56
CA ARG A 2 -14.99 20.27 -35.29
C ARG A 2 -16.16 19.83 -34.40
N ASN A 3 -16.01 18.71 -33.70
CA ASN A 3 -17.00 18.29 -32.70
C ASN A 3 -16.86 19.16 -31.44
N PRO A 4 -17.96 19.65 -30.85
CA PRO A 4 -17.89 20.54 -29.68
C PRO A 4 -17.76 19.80 -28.33
N PHE A 5 -17.65 18.47 -28.32
CA PHE A 5 -17.75 17.66 -27.10
C PHE A 5 -16.41 17.28 -26.45
N ASP A 6 -15.28 17.40 -27.16
CA ASP A 6 -13.96 16.94 -26.69
C ASP A 6 -13.42 17.72 -25.46
N GLY A 7 -14.06 18.83 -25.06
CA GLY A 7 -13.64 19.64 -23.92
C GLY A 7 -14.14 19.16 -22.54
N PHE A 8 -15.28 18.45 -22.48
CA PHE A 8 -16.01 18.26 -21.21
C PHE A 8 -15.35 17.31 -20.22
N GLY A 9 -14.59 16.31 -20.68
CA GLY A 9 -13.84 15.41 -19.79
C GLY A 9 -12.83 16.16 -18.89
N SER A 10 -12.24 17.25 -19.38
CA SER A 10 -11.19 18.00 -18.68
C SER A 10 -11.67 18.89 -17.53
N LEU A 11 -12.99 19.14 -17.41
CA LEU A 11 -13.56 20.06 -16.41
C LEU A 11 -14.19 19.36 -15.21
N LEU A 12 -14.68 18.12 -15.38
CA LEU A 12 -15.03 17.28 -14.24
C LEU A 12 -13.77 16.84 -13.49
N GLN A 13 -12.72 16.43 -14.24
CA GLN A 13 -11.38 16.19 -13.68
C GLN A 13 -10.88 17.39 -12.85
N ARG A 14 -10.93 18.61 -13.42
CA ARG A 14 -10.49 19.85 -12.75
C ARG A 14 -11.31 20.29 -11.54
N ARG A 15 -12.55 19.83 -11.37
CA ARG A 15 -13.28 20.04 -10.10
C ARG A 15 -12.90 19.03 -9.02
N GLN A 16 -12.37 17.87 -9.39
CA GLN A 16 -11.98 16.82 -8.45
C GLN A 16 -10.60 17.08 -7.81
N GLU A 17 -9.78 17.93 -8.44
CA GLU A 17 -8.47 18.42 -7.96
C GLU A 17 -8.50 19.15 -6.60
N ASN A 18 -9.68 19.48 -6.04
CA ASN A 18 -9.82 20.08 -4.70
C ASN A 18 -10.47 19.17 -3.65
N LEU A 19 -10.83 17.94 -3.99
CA LEU A 19 -11.57 17.03 -3.11
C LEU A 19 -10.70 15.92 -2.49
N GLY A 20 -9.51 15.66 -3.04
CA GLY A 20 -8.72 14.48 -2.70
C GLY A 20 -9.29 13.23 -3.38
N ILE A 21 -8.53 12.63 -4.29
CA ILE A 21 -8.93 11.37 -4.92
C ILE A 21 -8.78 10.26 -3.87
N ILE A 22 -9.87 9.56 -3.57
CA ILE A 22 -9.86 8.41 -2.68
C ILE A 22 -9.59 7.15 -3.52
N TYR A 23 -8.52 6.43 -3.19
CA TYR A 23 -8.10 5.22 -3.89
C TYR A 23 -8.55 4.01 -3.09
N THR A 24 -9.78 3.56 -3.33
CA THR A 24 -10.42 2.46 -2.58
C THR A 24 -9.97 1.06 -3.03
N GLU A 25 -9.24 0.96 -4.14
CA GLU A 25 -8.78 -0.28 -4.75
C GLU A 25 -7.31 -0.12 -5.16
N PRO A 26 -6.46 -1.16 -5.05
CA PRO A 26 -5.08 -1.12 -5.52
C PRO A 26 -5.00 -0.77 -7.01
N ARG A 27 -4.10 0.16 -7.36
CA ARG A 27 -3.78 0.48 -8.74
C ARG A 27 -2.37 0.02 -9.09
N ASP A 28 -2.31 -1.07 -9.83
CA ASP A 28 -1.09 -1.53 -10.49
C ASP A 28 -0.87 -0.74 -11.79
N SER A 29 0.39 -0.49 -12.15
CA SER A 29 0.77 0.27 -13.35
C SER A 29 2.00 -0.34 -14.01
N ALA A 30 2.27 0.02 -15.27
CA ALA A 30 3.51 -0.37 -15.96
C ALA A 30 4.79 0.16 -15.26
N ASN A 31 4.66 1.22 -14.45
CA ASN A 31 5.76 1.81 -13.69
C ASN A 31 6.03 1.10 -12.35
N GLY A 32 5.08 0.29 -11.88
CA GLY A 32 5.11 -0.30 -10.54
C GLY A 32 3.76 -0.27 -9.82
N SER A 33 3.78 -0.74 -8.57
CA SER A 33 2.64 -0.77 -7.66
C SER A 33 3.04 -0.82 -6.20
N PHE A 34 2.14 -0.41 -5.31
CA PHE A 34 2.30 -0.65 -3.88
C PHE A 34 1.97 -2.11 -3.55
N ILE A 35 2.85 -2.78 -2.81
CA ILE A 35 2.60 -4.06 -2.16
C ILE A 35 1.90 -3.81 -0.81
N PHE A 36 2.23 -2.71 -0.13
CA PHE A 36 1.55 -2.24 1.08
C PHE A 36 1.61 -0.70 1.18
N PRO A 37 0.48 -0.01 1.45
CA PRO A 37 -0.87 -0.54 1.66
C PRO A 37 -1.59 -0.93 0.35
N ARG A 38 -2.44 -1.96 0.43
CA ARG A 38 -3.34 -2.45 -0.65
C ARG A 38 -4.78 -2.73 -0.19
N SER A 39 -5.14 -2.41 1.05
CA SER A 39 -6.50 -2.58 1.58
C SER A 39 -7.15 -1.22 1.85
N TRP A 40 -8.48 -1.20 1.82
CA TRP A 40 -9.30 -0.04 2.16
C TRP A 40 -10.60 -0.50 2.85
N PRO A 41 -11.06 0.18 3.91
CA PRO A 41 -10.30 1.15 4.69
C PRO A 41 -9.16 0.50 5.47
N ILE A 42 -8.05 1.21 5.60
CA ILE A 42 -6.96 0.88 6.54
C ILE A 42 -6.66 2.11 7.39
N VAL A 43 -6.35 1.89 8.67
CA VAL A 43 -6.13 2.94 9.67
C VAL A 43 -4.80 2.66 10.36
N PHE A 44 -3.94 3.68 10.43
CA PHE A 44 -2.68 3.63 11.16
C PHE A 44 -2.76 4.53 12.39
N GLY A 45 -2.22 4.10 13.52
CA GLY A 45 -2.07 4.99 14.68
C GLY A 45 -0.95 6.00 14.43
N GLU A 46 -1.16 7.27 14.82
CA GLU A 46 -0.07 8.24 14.90
C GLU A 46 1.02 7.73 15.87
N THR A 47 2.29 8.05 15.61
CA THR A 47 3.51 7.47 16.23
C THR A 47 3.75 5.97 15.99
N SER A 48 2.84 5.24 15.33
CA SER A 48 3.10 3.85 14.93
C SER A 48 4.18 3.79 13.85
N THR A 49 4.92 2.69 13.78
CA THR A 49 5.88 2.43 12.70
C THR A 49 5.31 1.42 11.72
N ILE A 50 5.29 1.73 10.42
CA ILE A 50 4.81 0.82 9.37
C ILE A 50 5.85 0.63 8.27
N ASN A 51 5.86 -0.54 7.64
CA ASN A 51 6.70 -0.81 6.47
C ASN A 51 5.89 -0.64 5.19
N ILE A 52 6.05 0.52 4.54
CA ILE A 52 5.52 0.79 3.20
C ILE A 52 6.32 -0.09 2.23
N LYS A 53 5.66 -0.73 1.26
CA LYS A 53 6.31 -1.66 0.30
C LYS A 53 5.77 -1.47 -1.11
N TRP A 54 6.62 -1.68 -2.11
CA TRP A 54 6.29 -1.53 -3.53
C TRP A 54 7.12 -2.45 -4.41
N SER A 55 6.74 -2.55 -5.68
CA SER A 55 7.59 -3.01 -6.76
C SER A 55 7.57 -1.94 -7.85
N THR A 56 8.70 -1.65 -8.50
CA THR A 56 8.79 -0.59 -9.52
C THR A 56 9.92 -0.88 -10.50
N ILE A 57 9.86 -0.25 -11.68
CA ILE A 57 10.94 -0.23 -12.67
C ILE A 57 11.90 0.97 -12.49
N TYR A 58 11.61 1.86 -11.53
CA TYR A 58 12.45 3.02 -11.23
C TYR A 58 13.68 2.61 -10.41
N GLU A 59 14.83 3.20 -10.71
CA GLU A 59 16.09 2.97 -9.97
C GLU A 59 16.04 3.71 -8.62
N ASP A 60 15.93 5.04 -8.63
CA ASP A 60 15.69 5.84 -7.42
C ASP A 60 14.30 6.48 -7.46
N ILE A 61 13.70 6.72 -6.29
CA ILE A 61 12.33 7.23 -6.17
C ILE A 61 12.18 8.41 -5.22
N ASN A 62 11.15 9.21 -5.48
CA ASN A 62 10.59 10.15 -4.51
C ASN A 62 9.25 9.57 -4.00
N LEU A 63 9.19 9.25 -2.70
CA LEU A 63 7.97 8.85 -2.00
C LEU A 63 7.31 10.08 -1.40
N TYR A 64 6.08 10.36 -1.81
CA TYR A 64 5.25 11.42 -1.24
C TYR A 64 4.11 10.81 -0.44
N TYR A 65 3.66 11.50 0.61
CA TYR A 65 2.32 11.30 1.14
C TYR A 65 1.49 12.58 1.00
N TYR A 66 0.25 12.40 0.55
CA TYR A 66 -0.69 13.47 0.25
C TYR A 66 -1.90 13.39 1.20
N GLN A 67 -2.52 14.54 1.48
CA GLN A 67 -3.89 14.63 1.98
C GLN A 67 -4.65 15.63 1.11
N ARG A 68 -5.90 15.33 0.74
CA ARG A 68 -6.79 16.23 -0.04
C ARG A 68 -6.16 16.80 -1.33
N GLY A 69 -5.22 16.10 -1.94
CA GLY A 69 -4.49 16.53 -3.15
C GLY A 69 -3.26 17.42 -2.90
N LYS A 70 -2.95 17.79 -1.65
CA LYS A 70 -1.72 18.49 -1.27
C LYS A 70 -0.64 17.51 -0.81
N VAL A 71 0.61 17.77 -1.16
CA VAL A 71 1.76 17.09 -0.53
C VAL A 71 1.83 17.53 0.92
N ALA A 72 1.85 16.57 1.85
CA ALA A 72 2.05 16.84 3.28
C ALA A 72 3.50 16.55 3.70
N THR A 73 4.17 15.55 3.12
CA THR A 73 5.64 15.40 3.17
C THR A 73 6.16 14.58 1.99
N SER A 74 7.45 14.73 1.67
CA SER A 74 8.20 13.90 0.71
C SER A 74 9.46 13.32 1.35
N VAL A 75 9.87 12.14 0.89
CA VAL A 75 11.12 11.46 1.25
C VAL A 75 11.75 10.91 -0.03
N GLN A 76 13.00 11.26 -0.31
CA GLN A 76 13.77 10.63 -1.38
C GLN A 76 14.34 9.31 -0.88
N ILE A 77 14.21 8.24 -1.67
CA ILE A 77 14.58 6.88 -1.30
C ILE A 77 15.29 6.24 -2.50
N ALA A 78 16.38 5.54 -2.24
CA ALA A 78 17.12 4.79 -3.27
C ALA A 78 16.38 3.50 -3.68
N THR A 79 17.05 2.64 -4.45
CA THR A 79 16.68 1.30 -4.96
C THR A 79 16.07 0.26 -3.98
N THR A 80 15.60 0.62 -2.77
CA THR A 80 14.93 -0.32 -1.86
C THR A 80 13.46 -0.54 -2.22
N GLU A 81 12.96 -1.77 -2.12
CA GLU A 81 11.55 -2.15 -2.35
C GLU A 81 10.58 -1.76 -1.19
N TRP A 82 11.12 -1.12 -0.16
CA TRP A 82 10.40 -0.80 1.07
C TRP A 82 11.01 0.39 1.81
N TYR A 83 10.22 0.97 2.72
CA TYR A 83 10.65 2.00 3.67
C TYR A 83 9.86 1.90 4.98
N MET A 84 10.57 2.06 6.08
CA MET A 84 10.00 2.11 7.43
C MET A 84 9.59 3.54 7.75
N TRP A 85 8.29 3.81 7.75
CA TRP A 85 7.72 5.12 8.02
C TRP A 85 7.17 5.19 9.44
N GLU A 86 7.61 6.20 10.19
CA GLU A 86 6.94 6.68 11.41
C GLU A 86 5.70 7.47 11.00
N VAL A 87 4.52 6.97 11.37
CA VAL A 87 3.22 7.56 11.02
C VAL A 87 3.04 8.86 11.79
N LYS A 88 3.28 9.98 11.11
CA LYS A 88 3.07 11.33 11.66
C LYS A 88 2.53 12.26 10.60
N THR A 89 1.71 13.22 11.02
CA THR A 89 1.20 14.27 10.15
C THR A 89 0.99 15.57 10.92
N GLU A 90 1.28 16.70 10.28
CA GLU A 90 1.04 18.04 10.83
C GLU A 90 -0.41 18.50 10.55
N GLU A 91 -1.16 17.79 9.72
CA GLU A 91 -2.53 18.13 9.35
C GLU A 91 -3.46 18.05 10.57
N ALA A 92 -4.11 19.16 10.91
CA ALA A 92 -5.01 19.25 12.05
C ALA A 92 -6.24 18.35 11.89
N ASN A 93 -6.70 18.15 10.65
CA ASN A 93 -7.80 17.25 10.32
C ASN A 93 -7.27 15.88 9.87
N VAL A 94 -7.60 14.82 10.61
CA VAL A 94 -7.28 13.42 10.25
C VAL A 94 -8.51 12.57 9.88
N THR A 95 -9.71 13.17 9.77
CA THR A 95 -10.91 12.47 9.26
C THR A 95 -10.88 12.30 7.75
N GLU A 96 -10.01 13.03 7.06
CA GLU A 96 -9.82 12.97 5.60
C GLU A 96 -8.70 11.98 5.26
N PRO A 97 -8.87 11.16 4.21
CA PRO A 97 -7.89 10.14 3.87
C PRO A 97 -6.60 10.72 3.29
N PHE A 98 -5.53 10.00 3.60
CA PHE A 98 -4.19 10.17 3.04
C PHE A 98 -3.96 9.15 1.91
N VAL A 99 -2.94 9.36 1.08
CA VAL A 99 -2.49 8.41 0.05
C VAL A 99 -0.99 8.58 -0.21
N PHE A 100 -0.28 7.50 -0.50
CA PHE A 100 1.12 7.55 -0.94
C PHE A 100 1.22 7.62 -2.47
N ARG A 101 2.27 8.28 -2.96
CA ARG A 101 2.67 8.30 -4.36
C ARG A 101 4.16 8.01 -4.49
N ILE A 102 4.54 7.20 -5.47
CA ILE A 102 5.93 6.98 -5.87
C ILE A 102 6.12 7.51 -7.29
N VAL A 103 7.18 8.30 -7.51
CA VAL A 103 7.61 8.78 -8.83
C VAL A 103 9.11 8.52 -9.01
N ASN A 104 9.58 8.48 -10.25
CA ASN A 104 11.01 8.39 -10.60
C ASN A 104 11.76 9.64 -10.10
N ALA A 105 12.78 9.47 -9.26
CA ALA A 105 13.57 10.61 -8.75
C ALA A 105 14.44 11.28 -9.84
N HIS A 106 14.82 10.53 -10.87
CA HIS A 106 15.56 11.01 -12.05
C HIS A 106 14.66 11.31 -13.24
N GLY A 107 13.33 11.29 -13.05
CA GLY A 107 12.36 11.64 -14.08
C GLY A 107 12.38 13.12 -14.40
N THR A 108 11.91 13.47 -15.60
CA THR A 108 11.64 14.86 -15.99
C THR A 108 10.57 15.51 -15.10
N ASP A 109 10.50 16.84 -15.11
CA ASP A 109 9.50 17.59 -14.34
C ASP A 109 8.05 17.10 -14.58
N ASP A 110 7.73 16.69 -15.81
CA ASP A 110 6.42 16.12 -16.15
C ASP A 110 6.21 14.72 -15.56
N GLU A 111 7.22 13.86 -15.58
CA GLU A 111 7.16 12.52 -14.96
C GLU A 111 7.04 12.59 -13.43
N GLN A 112 7.69 13.59 -12.79
CA GLN A 112 7.57 13.82 -11.35
C GLN A 112 6.24 14.50 -11.00
N LEU A 113 5.75 15.44 -11.82
CA LEU A 113 4.49 16.14 -11.58
C LEU A 113 3.27 15.24 -11.85
N ASN A 114 3.25 14.54 -12.98
CA ASN A 114 2.09 13.84 -13.54
C ASN A 114 2.22 12.30 -13.59
N GLY A 115 3.45 11.76 -13.54
CA GLY A 115 3.72 10.32 -13.63
C GLY A 115 3.64 9.55 -12.30
N GLY A 116 4.37 8.42 -12.22
CA GLY A 116 4.41 7.56 -11.05
C GLY A 116 3.16 6.69 -10.84
N PHE A 117 2.97 6.22 -9.61
CA PHE A 117 1.83 5.40 -9.18
C PHE A 117 1.41 5.67 -7.72
N TRP A 118 0.21 5.24 -7.35
CA TRP A 118 -0.47 5.61 -6.09
C TRP A 118 -0.87 4.37 -5.27
N SER A 119 -0.87 4.49 -3.94
CA SER A 119 -1.31 3.42 -3.03
C SER A 119 -2.85 3.36 -2.94
N THR A 120 -3.40 2.38 -2.20
CA THR A 120 -4.73 2.62 -1.62
C THR A 120 -4.68 3.78 -0.64
N SER A 121 -5.80 4.47 -0.46
CA SER A 121 -5.95 5.48 0.58
C SER A 121 -5.86 4.85 1.98
N PHE A 122 -5.63 5.67 3.00
CA PHE A 122 -5.61 5.25 4.40
C PHE A 122 -6.01 6.41 5.32
N PHE A 123 -6.36 6.10 6.57
CA PHE A 123 -6.57 7.10 7.63
C PHE A 123 -5.46 7.06 8.67
N ILE A 124 -5.23 8.18 9.33
CA ILE A 124 -4.38 8.26 10.52
C ILE A 124 -5.31 8.48 11.73
N ARG A 125 -5.19 7.67 12.77
CA ARG A 125 -5.88 7.87 14.05
C ARG A 125 -4.90 8.52 15.01
N ARG A 126 -5.20 9.76 15.44
CA ARG A 126 -4.55 10.33 16.62
C ARG A 126 -5.07 9.61 17.85
N ASP A 127 -4.19 8.89 18.54
CA ASP A 127 -4.49 8.39 19.88
C ASP A 127 -4.33 9.55 20.85
N ILE A 128 -5.41 10.34 20.97
CA ILE A 128 -5.52 11.38 21.99
C ILE A 128 -5.39 10.67 23.33
N LEU A 129 -4.22 10.81 23.95
CA LEU A 129 -3.90 10.25 25.24
C LEU A 129 -4.62 11.08 26.31
N VAL A 130 -5.94 10.85 26.41
CA VAL A 130 -6.77 11.35 27.50
C VAL A 130 -6.17 10.81 28.79
N GLU A 131 -5.66 11.71 29.63
CA GLU A 131 -5.11 11.36 30.94
C GLU A 131 -6.13 10.51 31.70
N THR A 132 -5.76 9.29 32.05
CA THR A 132 -6.71 8.29 32.54
C THR A 132 -7.15 8.65 33.95
N VAL A 133 -8.29 9.34 34.07
CA VAL A 133 -8.97 9.57 35.34
C VAL A 133 -9.50 8.23 35.86
N THR A 134 -8.71 7.59 36.73
CA THR A 134 -8.90 6.21 37.19
C THR A 134 -10.27 5.98 37.83
N SER A 135 -11.22 5.54 37.00
CA SER A 135 -12.57 5.19 37.40
C SER A 135 -12.66 3.68 37.59
N THR A 136 -12.40 3.22 38.82
CA THR A 136 -12.43 1.81 39.20
C THR A 136 -13.86 1.26 39.19
N SER A 137 -14.32 0.82 38.03
CA SER A 137 -15.62 0.17 37.84
C SER A 137 -15.49 -1.35 37.89
N THR A 138 -15.60 -1.91 39.09
CA THR A 138 -15.72 -3.37 39.30
C THR A 138 -16.94 -3.91 38.57
N SER A 139 -16.78 -4.93 37.72
CA SER A 139 -17.90 -5.64 37.10
C SER A 139 -17.65 -7.14 37.05
N THR A 140 -18.71 -7.92 37.22
CA THR A 140 -18.64 -9.33 37.62
C THR A 140 -18.42 -10.28 36.45
N LEU A 141 -17.58 -11.30 36.65
CA LEU A 141 -17.45 -12.42 35.72
C LEU A 141 -18.76 -13.21 35.63
N ILE A 142 -19.28 -13.40 34.42
CA ILE A 142 -20.35 -14.36 34.12
C ILE A 142 -19.77 -15.42 33.19
N THR A 143 -19.64 -16.64 33.70
CA THR A 143 -19.06 -17.78 32.97
C THR A 143 -20.10 -18.43 32.07
N THR A 144 -19.88 -18.43 30.75
CA THR A 144 -20.63 -19.28 29.80
C THR A 144 -19.67 -20.19 29.04
N SER A 145 -19.58 -21.44 29.49
CA SER A 145 -18.71 -22.46 28.90
C SER A 145 -19.32 -23.06 27.62
N SER A 146 -18.54 -23.14 26.54
CA SER A 146 -18.82 -24.04 25.42
C SER A 146 -17.51 -24.67 24.93
N LEU A 147 -17.39 -25.99 25.13
CA LEU A 147 -16.30 -26.79 24.58
C LEU A 147 -16.61 -27.18 23.13
N SER A 148 -15.60 -27.17 22.27
CA SER A 148 -15.38 -28.24 21.28
C SER A 148 -13.94 -28.22 20.74
N SER A 149 -13.22 -29.29 21.07
CA SER A 149 -12.02 -29.78 20.36
C SER A 149 -12.42 -30.34 18.98
N THR A 150 -11.57 -30.69 18.01
CA THR A 150 -10.09 -30.75 17.83
C THR A 150 -9.83 -30.48 16.31
N THR A 151 -8.70 -30.70 15.61
CA THR A 151 -7.46 -31.49 15.77
C THR A 151 -6.35 -30.88 14.88
N SER A 152 -5.07 -31.11 15.21
CA SER A 152 -3.93 -30.70 14.35
C SER A 152 -2.95 -31.86 14.14
N SER A 153 -2.69 -32.22 12.88
CA SER A 153 -1.53 -32.99 12.32
C SER A 153 -1.83 -33.22 10.84
N THR A 154 -1.02 -32.88 9.82
CA THR A 154 0.44 -32.96 9.62
C THR A 154 0.96 -34.38 9.35
N SER A 155 0.99 -34.75 8.06
CA SER A 155 1.99 -35.68 7.50
C SER A 155 2.04 -35.58 5.97
N SER A 156 3.22 -35.78 5.39
CA SER A 156 3.46 -35.91 3.95
C SER A 156 4.47 -37.02 3.70
N PRO A 157 4.22 -37.92 2.73
CA PRO A 157 5.26 -38.73 2.10
C PRO A 157 5.38 -38.44 0.59
N LEU A 158 6.56 -38.69 0.03
CA LEU A 158 6.84 -38.58 -1.40
C LEU A 158 6.27 -39.77 -2.20
N PRO A 159 5.97 -39.61 -3.50
CA PRO A 159 5.81 -40.72 -4.42
C PRO A 159 7.18 -41.26 -4.91
N PRO A 160 7.51 -42.55 -4.72
CA PRO A 160 8.63 -43.21 -5.38
C PRO A 160 8.20 -43.83 -6.72
N GLY A 161 9.02 -43.70 -7.77
CA GLY A 161 8.74 -44.32 -9.07
C GLY A 161 9.74 -43.96 -10.16
N ALA A 162 10.80 -44.75 -10.30
CA ALA A 162 11.80 -44.57 -11.34
C ALA A 162 12.23 -45.93 -11.94
N GLN A 163 12.02 -46.10 -13.25
CA GLN A 163 12.80 -46.88 -14.22
C GLN A 163 12.54 -46.20 -15.59
N GLU A 164 13.52 -45.68 -16.34
CA GLU A 164 14.69 -46.31 -16.98
C GLU A 164 14.34 -47.01 -18.32
N LEU A 165 14.68 -46.35 -19.45
CA LEU A 165 15.56 -46.93 -20.49
C LEU A 165 16.04 -45.88 -21.53
N THR A 166 17.36 -45.73 -21.62
CA THR A 166 18.21 -45.74 -22.84
C THR A 166 17.69 -45.20 -24.19
N GLN A 167 18.41 -44.22 -24.78
CA GLN A 167 19.31 -44.45 -25.94
C GLN A 167 20.36 -43.31 -26.12
N GLU A 168 21.20 -43.39 -27.17
CA GLU A 168 22.60 -42.89 -27.24
C GLU A 168 22.88 -42.03 -28.51
N ALA A 169 24.14 -41.58 -28.69
CA ALA A 169 24.70 -40.69 -29.74
C ALA A 169 24.17 -39.24 -29.70
N GLY A 170 24.93 -38.18 -30.00
CA GLY A 170 26.20 -37.96 -30.71
C GLY A 170 26.01 -36.63 -31.51
N ASN A 171 26.98 -35.78 -31.85
CA ASN A 171 28.44 -35.78 -31.82
C ASN A 171 28.93 -34.33 -31.54
N SER A 172 30.01 -34.13 -30.78
CA SER A 172 31.37 -33.75 -31.23
C SER A 172 31.57 -32.30 -31.71
N LEU A 173 32.74 -31.74 -31.36
CA LEU A 173 33.20 -30.40 -31.75
C LEU A 173 33.53 -30.31 -33.24
N MET A 174 33.29 -29.14 -33.84
CA MET A 174 34.36 -28.28 -34.39
C MET A 174 33.93 -26.80 -34.37
#